data_AF-A0A6A4DGW7-F1
#
_entry.id   AF-A0A6A4DGW7-F1
#
_cell.length_a   1.000
_cell.length_b   1.000
_cell.length_c   1.000
_cell.angle_alpha   90.00
_cell.angle_beta   90.00
_cell.angle_gamma   90.00
#
_symmetry.space_group_name_H-M   'P 1'
#
loop_
_entity.id
_entity.type
_entity.pdbx_description
1 polymer ?
#
loop_
_entity_poly.entity_id
_entity_poly.type
_entity_poly.pdbx_seq_one_letter_code
_entity_poly.pdbx_strand_id
1 'polypeptide(L)'
;MHWIDEDWNLRYIILGFRRVEYPHTGVRLADHLLEVIKAMDGALIATLWAITTDNAKNSKAIFRSIRAKLPDAARDHLSDAIPPSAADMTSESGSAIEAPQNVFQVRCLAHVLQLAVKEGLTECSFVDTCIGTIRDILRKLVESTA
;
A
#
# COMPACT_ATOMS: atom_id res chain seq x y z
N MET A 1 4.45 0.40 9.10
CA MET A 1 5.75 0.08 8.50
C MET A 1 6.30 -1.14 9.18
N HIS A 2 6.91 -2.05 8.43
CA HIS A 2 7.57 -3.24 8.94
C HIS A 2 9.01 -3.22 8.44
N TRP A 3 9.96 -3.62 9.28
CA TRP A 3 11.38 -3.73 8.92
C TRP A 3 12.08 -4.76 9.80
N ILE A 4 13.31 -5.10 9.44
CA ILE A 4 14.18 -5.99 10.21
C ILE A 4 15.27 -5.12 10.85
N ASP A 5 15.48 -5.25 12.16
CA ASP A 5 16.54 -4.52 12.87
C ASP A 5 17.90 -5.24 12.80
N GLU A 6 18.92 -4.63 13.42
CA GLU A 6 20.30 -5.15 13.44
C GLU A 6 20.42 -6.52 14.11
N ASP A 7 19.48 -6.85 15.02
CA ASP A 7 19.39 -8.11 15.74
C ASP A 7 18.52 -9.15 15.00
N TRP A 8 18.15 -8.90 13.73
CA TRP A 8 17.28 -9.74 12.90
C TRP A 8 15.85 -9.90 13.44
N ASN A 9 15.39 -8.99 14.30
CA ASN A 9 14.02 -9.00 14.79
C ASN A 9 13.10 -8.26 13.82
N LEU A 10 11.93 -8.85 13.57
CA LEU A 10 10.86 -8.17 12.85
C LEU A 10 10.26 -7.09 13.75
N ARG A 11 10.36 -5.83 13.29
CA ARG A 11 9.76 -4.67 13.94
C ARG A 11 8.60 -4.14 13.12
N TYR A 12 7.65 -3.53 13.81
CA TYR A 12 6.55 -2.82 13.15
C TYR A 12 6.08 -1.62 13.95
N ILE A 13 5.62 -0.60 13.23
CA ILE A 13 4.95 0.58 13.79
C ILE A 13 3.78 0.98 12.92
N ILE A 14 2.78 1.60 13.55
CA ILE A 14 1.66 2.21 12.85
C ILE A 14 2.08 3.63 12.45
N LEU A 15 2.05 3.94 11.16
CA LEU A 15 2.41 5.26 10.65
C LEU A 15 1.28 6.28 10.84
N GLY A 16 0.03 5.83 10.76
CA GLY A 16 -1.13 6.68 10.96
C GLY A 16 -2.43 6.04 10.52
N PHE A 17 -3.53 6.61 11.01
CA PHE A 17 -4.89 6.29 10.57
C PHE A 17 -5.47 7.51 9.88
N ARG A 18 -5.53 7.47 8.54
CA ARG A 18 -6.01 8.59 7.75
C ARG A 18 -7.40 8.31 7.20
N ARG A 19 -8.36 9.16 7.56
CA ARG A 19 -9.66 9.19 6.90
C ARG A 19 -9.46 9.76 5.49
N VAL A 20 -9.84 8.99 4.48
CA VAL A 20 -9.79 9.41 3.07
C VAL A 20 -11.21 9.73 2.65
N GLU A 21 -11.48 10.99 2.33
CA GLU A 21 -12.79 11.39 1.80
C GLU A 21 -12.98 10.92 0.36
N TYR A 22 -14.23 10.79 -0.07
CA TYR A 22 -14.56 10.46 -1.45
C TYR A 22 -14.00 11.51 -2.43
N PRO A 23 -13.54 11.13 -3.65
CA PRO A 23 -13.48 9.79 -4.23
C PRO A 23 -12.22 8.99 -3.84
N HIS A 24 -12.40 7.70 -3.51
CA HIS A 24 -11.33 6.76 -3.16
C HIS A 24 -10.55 6.25 -4.40
N THR A 25 -10.03 7.17 -5.21
CA THR A 25 -9.22 6.83 -6.38
C THR A 25 -7.85 6.32 -5.95
N GLY A 26 -7.21 5.49 -6.78
CA GLY A 26 -5.88 4.98 -6.49
C GLY A 26 -4.83 6.09 -6.33
N VAL A 27 -4.96 7.18 -7.08
CA VAL A 27 -4.07 8.35 -6.99
C VAL A 27 -4.19 9.03 -5.62
N ARG A 28 -5.42 9.30 -5.14
CA ARG A 28 -5.61 9.93 -3.82
C ARG A 28 -5.09 9.06 -2.67
N LEU A 29 -5.30 7.75 -2.77
CA LEU A 29 -4.80 6.80 -1.78
C LEU A 29 -3.26 6.75 -1.76
N ALA A 30 -2.62 6.83 -2.93
CA ALA A 30 -1.17 6.96 -3.02
C ALA A 30 -0.67 8.25 -2.37
N ASP A 31 -1.34 9.37 -2.62
CA ASP A 31 -0.95 10.68 -2.10
C ASP A 31 -1.05 10.71 -0.57
N HIS A 32 -2.16 10.22 -0.02
CA HIS A 32 -2.31 10.12 1.43
C HIS A 32 -1.27 9.19 2.07
N LEU A 33 -0.89 8.09 1.41
CA LEU A 33 0.15 7.19 1.92
C LEU A 33 1.50 7.91 1.96
N LEU A 34 1.90 8.57 0.87
CA LEU A 34 3.17 9.29 0.79
C LEU A 34 3.21 10.45 1.79
N GLU A 35 2.12 11.21 1.94
CA GLU A 35 2.01 12.27 2.94
C GLU A 35 2.19 11.75 4.37
N VAL A 36 1.59 10.60 4.71
CA VAL A 36 1.76 9.99 6.04
C VAL A 36 3.20 9.53 6.28
N ILE A 37 3.87 8.98 5.26
CA ILE A 37 5.28 8.59 5.36
C ILE A 37 6.16 9.83 5.57
N LYS A 38 5.98 10.86 4.72
CA LYS A 38 6.74 12.12 4.80
C LYS A 38 6.54 12.85 6.13
N ALA A 39 5.32 12.85 6.66
CA ALA A 39 5.00 13.49 7.93
C ALA A 39 5.66 12.80 9.13
N MET A 40 5.98 11.49 9.02
CA MET A 40 6.73 10.79 10.05
C MET A 40 8.22 11.06 9.94
N ASP A 41 8.80 10.83 8.76
CA ASP A 41 10.17 11.19 8.40
C ASP A 41 10.34 11.05 6.88
N GLY A 42 10.81 12.13 6.23
CA GLY A 42 11.05 12.16 4.79
C GLY A 42 12.07 11.13 4.30
N ALA A 43 13.07 10.80 5.10
CA ALA A 43 14.09 9.81 4.75
C ALA A 43 13.49 8.42 4.49
N LEU A 44 12.33 8.12 5.07
CA LEU A 44 11.67 6.82 4.93
C LEU A 44 11.17 6.56 3.51
N ILE A 45 10.89 7.62 2.74
CA ILE A 45 10.49 7.49 1.33
C ILE A 45 11.56 6.71 0.54
N ALA A 46 12.84 7.01 0.78
CA ALA A 46 13.95 6.35 0.11
C ALA A 46 14.14 4.89 0.55
N THR A 47 13.58 4.49 1.69
CA THR A 47 13.68 3.12 2.24
C THR A 47 12.52 2.22 1.84
N LEU A 48 11.52 2.75 1.13
CA LEU A 48 10.30 2.02 0.80
C LEU A 48 10.57 0.94 -0.25
N TRP A 49 10.61 -0.32 0.19
CA TRP A 49 10.87 -1.46 -0.69
C TRP A 49 9.59 -2.14 -1.19
N ALA A 50 8.61 -2.33 -0.31
CA ALA A 50 7.43 -3.15 -0.57
C ALA A 50 6.14 -2.50 -0.06
N ILE A 51 5.03 -2.72 -0.76
CA ILE A 51 3.69 -2.38 -0.25
C ILE A 51 2.79 -3.60 -0.37
N THR A 52 2.24 -4.03 0.75
CA THR A 52 1.22 -5.07 0.79
C THR A 52 -0.17 -4.44 0.74
N THR A 53 -0.99 -4.85 -0.23
CA THR A 53 -2.39 -4.42 -0.35
C THR A 53 -3.30 -5.64 -0.53
N ASP A 54 -4.59 -5.47 -0.31
CA ASP A 54 -5.59 -6.45 -0.73
C ASP A 54 -5.60 -6.67 -2.25
N ASN A 55 -6.39 -7.64 -2.72
CA ASN A 55 -6.51 -7.95 -4.14
C ASN A 55 -7.51 -7.02 -4.86
N ALA A 56 -7.75 -5.80 -4.39
CA ALA A 56 -8.75 -4.92 -4.97
C ALA A 56 -8.37 -4.39 -6.36
N LYS A 57 -9.38 -3.90 -7.10
CA LYS A 57 -9.24 -3.33 -8.45
C LYS A 57 -8.42 -2.04 -8.44
N ASN A 58 -8.57 -1.22 -7.40
CA ASN A 58 -7.88 0.07 -7.26
C ASN A 58 -6.41 -0.07 -6.87
N SER A 59 -5.96 -1.19 -6.30
CA SER A 59 -4.59 -1.35 -5.79
C SER A 59 -3.53 -1.18 -6.89
N LYS A 60 -3.83 -1.56 -8.13
CA LYS A 60 -2.94 -1.33 -9.28
C LYS A 60 -2.75 0.17 -9.57
N ALA A 61 -3.81 0.96 -9.45
CA ALA A 61 -3.77 2.39 -9.67
C ALA A 61 -2.99 3.13 -8.57
N ILE A 62 -3.14 2.69 -7.31
CA ILE A 62 -2.31 3.16 -6.18
C ILE A 62 -0.84 2.95 -6.51
N PHE A 63 -0.50 1.72 -6.87
CA PHE A 63 0.88 1.34 -7.08
C PHE A 63 1.52 2.06 -8.28
N ARG A 64 0.77 2.24 -9.36
CA ARG A 64 1.22 3.04 -10.51
C ARG A 64 1.51 4.49 -10.12
N SER A 65 0.65 5.08 -9.29
CA SER A 65 0.84 6.45 -8.79
C SER A 65 2.07 6.56 -7.89
N ILE A 66 2.28 5.61 -6.98
CA ILE A 66 3.46 5.58 -6.10
C ILE A 66 4.74 5.46 -6.91
N ARG A 67 4.83 4.49 -7.84
CA ARG A 67 6.02 4.33 -8.69
C ARG A 67 6.35 5.57 -9.51
N ALA A 68 5.34 6.34 -9.91
CA ALA A 68 5.56 7.59 -10.65
C ALA A 68 6.07 8.72 -9.73
N LYS A 69 5.60 8.79 -8.48
CA LYS A 69 5.90 9.90 -7.55
C LYS A 69 7.14 9.68 -6.69
N LEU A 70 7.57 8.43 -6.52
CA LEU A 70 8.66 8.09 -5.59
C LEU A 70 10.03 8.67 -5.99
N PRO A 71 10.45 8.68 -7.27
CA PRO A 71 11.74 9.25 -7.65
C PRO A 71 11.83 10.75 -7.29
N ASP A 72 10.78 11.51 -7.61
CA ASP A 72 10.72 12.95 -7.30
C ASP A 72 10.69 13.18 -5.78
N ALA A 73 9.87 12.41 -5.06
CA ALA A 73 9.79 12.51 -3.61
C ALA A 73 11.11 12.15 -2.90
N ALA A 74 11.90 11.22 -3.44
CA ALA A 74 13.22 10.87 -2.90
C ALA A 74 14.26 11.96 -3.18
N ARG A 75 14.21 12.59 -4.37
CA ARG A 75 15.07 13.71 -4.74
C ARG A 75 14.84 14.93 -3.85
N ASP A 76 13.57 15.30 -3.62
CA ASP A 76 13.21 16.45 -2.77
C ASP A 76 13.84 16.33 -1.37
N HIS A 77 13.80 15.13 -0.77
CA HIS A 77 14.40 14.88 0.53
C HIS A 77 15.93 14.97 0.54
N LEU A 78 16.60 14.60 -0.56
CA LEU A 78 18.05 14.71 -0.67
C LEU A 78 18.50 16.17 -0.80
N SER A 79 17.72 17.01 -1.52
CA SER A 79 18.00 18.45 -1.61
C SER A 79 17.75 19.21 -0.32
N ASP A 80 16.73 18.82 0.46
CA ASP A 80 16.42 19.44 1.76
C ASP A 80 17.49 19.13 2.83
N ALA A 81 18.26 18.06 2.66
CA ALA A 81 19.34 17.66 3.56
C ALA A 81 20.66 18.41 3.33
N ILE A 82 20.81 19.17 2.23
CA ILE A 82 22.02 19.92 1.90
C ILE A 82 21.87 21.37 2.40
N PRO A 83 22.74 21.85 3.32
CA PRO A 83 22.70 23.24 3.75
C PRO A 83 23.02 24.17 2.55
N PRO A 84 22.37 25.35 2.44
CA PRO A 84 22.62 26.29 1.34
C PRO A 84 24.08 26.76 1.25
N SER A 85 24.89 26.58 2.32
CA SER A 85 26.32 26.90 2.32
C SER A 85 27.21 25.90 1.57
N ALA A 86 26.69 24.75 1.15
CA ALA A 86 27.45 23.72 0.42
C ALA A 86 27.11 23.67 -1.08
N ALA A 87 26.12 24.44 -1.54
CA ALA A 87 25.61 24.40 -2.92
C ALA A 87 26.60 24.97 -3.96
N ASP A 88 27.59 25.75 -3.54
CA ASP A 88 28.50 26.47 -4.46
C ASP A 88 29.77 25.68 -4.84
N MET A 89 29.91 24.42 -4.41
CA MET A 89 31.14 23.63 -4.57
C MET A 89 31.04 22.36 -5.43
N THR A 90 29.87 22.01 -5.97
CA THR A 90 29.71 20.76 -6.75
C THR A 90 29.23 21.04 -8.18
N SER A 91 30.13 21.59 -9.00
CA SER A 91 30.03 21.54 -10.45
C SER A 91 30.84 20.38 -11.01
N GLU A 92 30.42 19.14 -10.74
CA GLU A 92 30.81 18.01 -11.58
C GLU A 92 29.60 17.12 -11.83
N SER A 93 29.17 17.17 -13.09
CA SER A 93 28.19 16.35 -13.75
C SER A 93 28.58 14.87 -13.72
N GLY A 94 28.23 14.17 -12.64
CA GLY A 94 28.09 12.72 -12.64
C GLY A 94 26.62 12.39 -12.83
N SER A 95 26.22 11.95 -14.02
CA SER A 95 24.89 11.35 -14.22
C SER A 95 24.82 10.04 -13.43
N ALA A 96 24.51 10.13 -12.13
CA ALA A 96 24.13 8.96 -11.37
C ALA A 96 22.89 8.40 -12.07
N ILE A 97 23.04 7.23 -12.67
CA ILE A 97 21.93 6.42 -13.12
C ILE A 97 21.14 6.09 -11.85
N GLU A 98 20.20 6.96 -11.48
CA GLU A 98 19.27 6.68 -10.41
C GLU A 98 18.44 5.50 -10.86
N ALA A 99 18.82 4.32 -10.39
CA ALA A 99 18.01 3.13 -10.55
C ALA A 99 16.59 3.49 -10.10
N PRO A 100 15.56 3.22 -10.93
CA PRO A 100 14.19 3.52 -10.54
C PRO A 100 13.95 2.82 -9.20
N GLN A 101 13.56 3.58 -8.17
CA GLN A 101 13.13 3.00 -6.92
C GLN A 101 11.91 2.12 -7.19
N ASN A 102 12.18 0.85 -7.43
CA ASN A 102 11.20 -0.13 -7.82
C ASN A 102 10.58 -0.70 -6.55
N VAL A 103 9.62 0.02 -6.00
CA VAL A 103 8.71 -0.59 -5.03
C VAL A 103 8.05 -1.77 -5.73
N PHE A 104 7.87 -2.88 -5.03
CA PHE A 104 7.03 -3.99 -5.50
C PHE A 104 5.73 -4.10 -4.70
N GLN A 105 4.70 -4.56 -5.40
CA GLN A 105 3.39 -4.82 -4.82
C GLN A 105 3.35 -6.26 -4.32
N VAL A 106 3.02 -6.44 -3.06
CA VAL A 106 2.69 -7.75 -2.50
C VAL A 106 1.17 -7.84 -2.34
N ARG A 107 0.57 -8.93 -2.82
CA ARG A 107 -0.87 -9.17 -2.57
C ARG A 107 -1.02 -9.78 -1.19
N CYS A 108 -2.03 -9.33 -0.45
CA CYS A 108 -2.35 -9.86 0.87
C CYS A 108 -2.72 -11.35 0.77
N LEU A 109 -1.93 -12.21 1.43
CA LEU A 109 -2.15 -13.66 1.42
C LEU A 109 -3.53 -14.02 1.97
N ALA A 110 -3.97 -13.40 3.07
CA ALA A 110 -5.27 -13.68 3.67
C ALA A 110 -6.41 -13.43 2.67
N HIS A 111 -6.33 -12.35 1.90
CA HIS A 111 -7.33 -12.05 0.89
C HIS A 111 -7.27 -13.02 -0.30
N VAL A 112 -6.07 -13.41 -0.75
CA VAL A 112 -5.92 -14.43 -1.81
C VAL A 112 -6.50 -15.77 -1.37
N LEU A 113 -6.23 -16.20 -0.13
CA LEU A 113 -6.81 -17.42 0.45
C LEU A 113 -8.33 -17.32 0.55
N GLN A 114 -8.86 -16.18 0.99
CA GLN A 114 -10.31 -15.96 1.03
C GLN A 114 -10.95 -16.08 -0.35
N LEU A 115 -10.32 -15.52 -1.39
CA LEU A 115 -10.82 -15.65 -2.78
C LEU A 115 -10.77 -17.10 -3.25
N ALA A 116 -9.65 -17.81 -3.02
CA ALA A 116 -9.50 -19.20 -3.41
C ALA A 116 -10.55 -20.11 -2.74
N VAL A 117 -10.79 -19.92 -1.44
CA VAL A 117 -11.83 -20.67 -0.72
C VAL A 117 -13.21 -20.33 -1.26
N LYS A 118 -13.51 -19.04 -1.49
CA LYS A 118 -14.81 -18.62 -2.03
C LYS A 118 -15.08 -19.25 -3.39
N GLU A 119 -14.10 -19.22 -4.30
CA GLU A 119 -14.19 -19.82 -5.63
C GLU A 119 -14.32 -21.35 -5.55
N GLY A 120 -13.54 -22.00 -4.69
CA GLY A 120 -13.67 -23.45 -4.48
C GLY A 120 -15.04 -23.88 -3.94
N LEU A 121 -15.65 -23.08 -3.05
CA LEU A 121 -17.00 -23.36 -2.55
C LEU A 121 -18.07 -23.22 -3.64
N THR A 122 -17.90 -22.31 -4.60
CA THR A 122 -18.84 -22.12 -5.71
C THR A 122 -18.79 -23.25 -6.74
N GLU A 123 -17.65 -23.92 -6.89
CA GLU A 123 -17.52 -25.10 -7.76
C GLU A 123 -18.26 -26.34 -7.20
N CYS A 124 -18.52 -26.37 -5.89
CA CYS A 124 -19.30 -27.44 -5.27
C CYS A 124 -20.78 -27.06 -5.19
N SER A 125 -21.56 -27.48 -6.20
CA SER A 125 -22.98 -27.12 -6.35
C SER A 125 -23.83 -27.42 -5.09
N PHE A 126 -23.57 -28.55 -4.42
CA PHE A 126 -24.26 -28.91 -3.18
C PHE A 126 -23.98 -27.88 -2.06
N VAL A 127 -22.69 -27.54 -1.85
CA VAL A 127 -22.28 -26.61 -0.80
C VAL A 127 -22.76 -25.19 -1.12
N ASP A 128 -22.67 -24.74 -2.38
CA ASP A 128 -23.16 -23.43 -2.79
C ASP A 128 -24.68 -23.29 -2.56
N THR A 129 -25.45 -24.34 -2.88
CA THR A 129 -26.90 -24.38 -2.63
C THR A 129 -27.21 -24.30 -1.13
N CYS A 130 -26.49 -25.05 -0.30
CA CYS A 130 -26.66 -24.99 1.16
C CYS A 130 -26.31 -23.60 1.72
N ILE A 131 -25.21 -23.00 1.27
CA ILE A 131 -24.82 -21.63 1.65
C ILE A 131 -25.90 -20.62 1.25
N GLY A 132 -26.45 -20.73 0.04
CA GLY A 132 -27.56 -19.91 -0.43
C GLY A 132 -28.79 -20.02 0.47
N THR A 133 -29.18 -21.25 0.81
CA THR A 133 -30.33 -21.52 1.70
C THR A 133 -30.14 -20.87 3.08
N ILE A 134 -28.96 -21.02 3.68
CA ILE A 134 -28.65 -20.41 4.98
C ILE A 134 -28.72 -18.89 4.89
N ARG A 135 -28.15 -18.30 3.83
CA ARG A 135 -28.17 -16.85 3.61
C ARG A 135 -29.60 -16.30 3.52
N ASP A 136 -30.51 -17.03 2.87
CA ASP A 136 -31.90 -16.63 2.75
C ASP A 136 -32.68 -16.77 4.05
N ILE A 137 -32.41 -17.80 4.85
CA ILE A 137 -32.96 -17.93 6.21
C ILE A 137 -32.51 -16.74 7.07
N LEU A 138 -31.21 -16.43 7.08
CA LEU A 138 -30.67 -15.30 7.84
C LEU A 138 -31.30 -13.97 7.42
N ARG A 139 -31.48 -13.75 6.11
CA ARG A 139 -32.15 -12.55 5.59
C ARG A 139 -33.57 -12.42 6.12
N LYS A 140 -34.36 -13.49 6.06
CA LYS A 140 -35.75 -13.51 6.57
C LYS A 140 -35.81 -13.26 8.07
N LEU A 141 -34.86 -13.79 8.85
CA LEU A 141 -34.78 -13.56 10.29
C LEU A 141 -34.54 -12.07 10.59
N VAL A 142 -33.58 -11.44 9.89
CA VAL A 142 -33.29 -10.01 10.03
C VAL A 142 -34.50 -9.16 9.63
N GLU A 143 -35.18 -9.50 8.54
CA GLU A 143 -36.39 -8.79 8.11
C GLU A 143 -37.57 -8.97 9.07
N SER A 144 -37.67 -10.11 9.77
CA SER A 144 -38.74 -10.36 10.75
C SER A 144 -38.52 -9.68 12.11
N THR A 145 -37.29 -9.21 12.37
CA THR A 145 -36.92 -8.56 13.63
C THR A 145 -36.76 -7.04 13.51
N ALA A 146 -36.91 -6.49 12.29
CA ALA A 146 -36.95 -5.05 12.00
C ALA A 146 -38.40 -4.55 11.89
#